data_AF-A0A1I6AIF7-F1
#
_entry.id   AF-A0A1I6AIF7-F1
#
_cell.length_a   1.000
_cell.length_b   1.000
_cell.length_c   1.000
_cell.angle_alpha   90.00
_cell.angle_beta   90.00
_cell.angle_gamma   90.00
#
_symmetry.space_group_name_H-M   'P 1'
#
loop_
_entity.id
_entity.type
_entity.pdbx_description
1 polymer ?
#
loop_
_entity_poly.entity_id
_entity_poly.type
_entity_poly.pdbx_seq_one_letter_code
_entity_poly.pdbx_strand_id
1 'polypeptide(L)'
;MEIERINENTVKFYISYGDIEERGFDREEIWYNRERSEELFWEMMDEVHYEEEFAVEGPLWIQVQALEKGLEVLVTKAQLAKDGQKFELPIPSDKLKDIPVDERIEELLDQHFNPRQQPNAEEDIFEEEEPLEFLLGFKDFEDAIMLSKRSGLDELDTKLYSFENKYYLFVQFSEEQFEEKQIDDILSVLLEYSHETNYTIHRVEEYGKVIIPQDVFSTLRKHFS
;
A
#
# COMPACT_ATOMS: atom_id res chain seq x y z
N MET A 1 -3.47 -31.05 7.82
CA MET A 1 -3.67 -29.75 8.50
C MET A 1 -3.97 -29.95 9.98
N GLU A 2 -3.37 -29.14 10.85
CA GLU A 2 -3.69 -29.07 12.29
C GLU A 2 -4.19 -27.66 12.65
N ILE A 3 -5.27 -27.57 13.42
CA ILE A 3 -5.88 -26.30 13.89
C ILE A 3 -5.69 -26.23 15.40
N GLU A 4 -5.13 -25.14 15.90
CA GLU A 4 -5.01 -24.86 17.33
C GLU A 4 -5.63 -23.50 17.65
N ARG A 5 -6.67 -23.50 18.50
CA ARG A 5 -7.27 -22.26 19.00
C ARG A 5 -6.39 -21.70 20.12
N ILE A 6 -5.71 -20.59 19.85
CA ILE A 6 -4.96 -19.90 20.89
C ILE A 6 -5.93 -19.15 21.80
N ASN A 7 -6.86 -18.36 21.23
CA ASN A 7 -7.83 -17.53 21.96
C ASN A 7 -9.18 -17.42 21.22
N GLU A 8 -10.16 -16.69 21.77
CA GLU A 8 -11.44 -16.41 21.07
C GLU A 8 -11.28 -15.57 19.80
N ASN A 9 -10.20 -14.81 19.70
CA ASN A 9 -9.92 -13.92 18.58
C ASN A 9 -8.73 -14.37 17.73
N THR A 10 -8.03 -15.45 18.11
CA THR A 10 -6.78 -15.86 17.45
C THR A 10 -6.80 -17.36 17.20
N VAL A 11 -6.65 -17.73 15.93
CA VAL A 11 -6.56 -19.13 15.48
C VAL A 11 -5.18 -19.36 14.88
N LYS A 12 -4.59 -20.50 15.20
CA LYS A 12 -3.31 -20.95 14.67
C LYS A 12 -3.54 -22.16 13.78
N PHE A 13 -2.91 -22.16 12.62
CA PHE A 13 -2.97 -23.23 11.63
C PHE A 13 -1.58 -23.75 11.36
N TYR A 14 -1.47 -25.06 11.19
CA TYR A 14 -0.29 -25.70 10.65
C TYR A 14 -0.68 -26.49 9.40
N ILE A 15 -0.04 -26.15 8.29
CA ILE A 15 -0.24 -26.79 6.99
C ILE A 15 1.08 -27.41 6.57
N SER A 16 1.10 -28.71 6.28
CA SER A 16 2.32 -29.34 5.76
C SER A 16 2.54 -29.00 4.29
N TYR A 17 3.78 -29.06 3.79
CA TYR A 17 4.02 -28.81 2.36
C TYR A 17 3.31 -29.82 1.45
N GLY A 18 3.10 -31.06 1.91
CA GLY A 18 2.29 -32.05 1.18
C GLY A 18 0.81 -31.66 1.06
N ASP A 19 0.24 -31.09 2.13
CA ASP A 19 -1.16 -30.61 2.13
C ASP A 19 -1.37 -29.38 1.22
N ILE A 20 -0.32 -28.57 1.04
CA ILE A 20 -0.31 -27.39 0.16
C ILE A 20 -0.28 -27.83 -1.31
N GLU A 21 0.59 -28.78 -1.65
CA GLU A 21 0.69 -29.32 -3.00
C GLU A 21 -0.57 -30.10 -3.41
N GLU A 22 -1.22 -30.82 -2.48
CA GLU A 22 -2.48 -31.53 -2.75
C GLU A 22 -3.65 -30.57 -3.07
N ARG A 23 -3.60 -29.34 -2.55
CA ARG A 23 -4.55 -28.25 -2.88
C ARG A 23 -4.18 -27.50 -4.17
N GLY A 24 -3.06 -27.84 -4.79
CA GLY A 24 -2.61 -27.27 -6.06
C GLY A 24 -1.88 -25.93 -5.93
N PHE A 25 -1.37 -25.62 -4.74
CA PHE A 25 -0.54 -24.43 -4.51
C PHE A 25 0.94 -24.82 -4.49
N ASP A 26 1.78 -24.00 -5.12
CA ASP A 26 3.23 -24.13 -5.01
C ASP A 26 3.77 -23.33 -3.82
N ARG A 27 4.81 -23.86 -3.15
CA ARG A 27 5.44 -23.21 -1.99
C ARG A 27 5.86 -21.77 -2.27
N GLU A 28 6.35 -21.50 -3.48
CA GLU A 28 6.83 -20.18 -3.89
C GLU A 28 5.65 -19.24 -4.24
N GLU A 29 4.56 -19.76 -4.81
CA GLU A 29 3.39 -18.96 -5.18
C GLU A 29 2.68 -18.35 -3.97
N ILE A 30 2.72 -18.99 -2.80
CA ILE A 30 2.13 -18.44 -1.56
C ILE A 30 2.84 -17.15 -1.12
N TRP A 31 4.13 -17.00 -1.42
CA TRP A 31 4.90 -15.81 -1.02
C TRP A 31 4.88 -14.71 -2.08
N TYR A 32 4.91 -15.09 -3.37
CA TYR A 32 5.05 -14.12 -4.46
C TYR A 32 3.74 -13.75 -5.15
N ASN A 33 2.67 -14.54 -4.95
CA ASN A 33 1.38 -14.29 -5.56
C ASN A 33 0.33 -14.01 -4.47
N ARG A 34 -0.01 -12.72 -4.33
CA ARG A 34 -1.01 -12.25 -3.38
C ARG A 34 -2.39 -12.88 -3.59
N GLU A 35 -2.83 -13.07 -4.83
CA GLU A 35 -4.15 -13.65 -5.10
C GLU A 35 -4.20 -15.11 -4.65
N ARG A 36 -3.12 -15.87 -4.90
CA ARG A 36 -2.99 -17.26 -4.46
C ARG A 36 -2.90 -17.41 -2.94
N SER A 37 -2.19 -16.49 -2.28
CA SER A 37 -2.09 -16.50 -0.83
C SER A 37 -3.44 -16.18 -0.19
N GLU A 38 -4.17 -15.18 -0.70
CA GLU A 38 -5.54 -14.87 -0.28
C GLU A 38 -6.50 -16.06 -0.51
N GLU A 39 -6.45 -16.72 -1.67
CA GLU A 39 -7.25 -17.93 -1.97
C GLU A 39 -7.03 -19.04 -0.92
N LEU A 40 -5.76 -19.34 -0.61
CA LEU A 40 -5.42 -20.32 0.41
C LEU A 40 -5.99 -19.90 1.77
N PHE A 41 -5.83 -18.65 2.21
CA PHE A 41 -6.36 -18.22 3.51
C PHE A 41 -7.89 -18.28 3.58
N TRP A 42 -8.60 -17.94 2.50
CA TRP A 42 -10.05 -18.05 2.46
C TRP A 42 -10.52 -19.50 2.52
N GLU A 43 -9.89 -20.41 1.78
CA GLU A 43 -10.20 -21.85 1.83
C GLU A 43 -10.00 -22.40 3.25
N MET A 44 -8.91 -21.98 3.89
CA MET A 44 -8.56 -22.37 5.25
C MET A 44 -9.53 -21.80 6.29
N MET A 45 -10.00 -20.56 6.11
CA MET A 45 -11.04 -19.96 6.98
C MET A 45 -12.41 -20.60 6.75
N ASP A 46 -12.75 -21.00 5.53
CA ASP A 46 -14.01 -21.68 5.20
C ASP A 46 -14.05 -23.10 5.79
N GLU A 47 -12.92 -23.81 5.80
CA GLU A 47 -12.79 -25.12 6.47
C GLU A 47 -12.98 -25.00 8.00
N VAL A 48 -12.58 -23.86 8.59
CA VAL A 48 -12.77 -23.54 10.02
C VAL A 48 -14.19 -23.07 10.34
N HIS A 49 -14.87 -22.46 9.36
CA HIS A 49 -16.26 -21.99 9.46
C HIS A 49 -17.27 -23.12 9.72
N TYR A 50 -16.90 -24.38 9.51
CA TYR A 50 -17.81 -25.52 9.64
C TYR A 50 -18.00 -26.05 11.07
N GLU A 51 -17.12 -25.70 12.02
CA GLU A 51 -17.24 -26.21 13.41
C GLU A 51 -17.70 -25.17 14.43
N GLU A 52 -17.31 -23.90 14.36
CA GLU A 52 -17.67 -22.95 15.42
C GLU A 52 -17.85 -21.52 14.89
N GLU A 53 -18.79 -20.81 15.51
CA GLU A 53 -19.40 -19.51 15.20
C GLU A 53 -18.40 -18.32 15.13
N PHE A 54 -17.39 -18.43 14.28
CA PHE A 54 -16.46 -17.35 13.97
C PHE A 54 -17.02 -16.56 12.79
N ALA A 55 -17.92 -15.63 13.06
CA ALA A 55 -18.35 -14.67 12.04
C ALA A 55 -17.15 -13.78 11.67
N VAL A 56 -16.54 -14.06 10.52
CA VAL A 56 -15.47 -13.25 9.89
C VAL A 56 -16.08 -11.95 9.36
N GLU A 57 -16.57 -11.11 10.26
CA GLU A 57 -16.86 -9.71 9.98
C GLU A 57 -15.77 -8.86 10.63
N GLY A 58 -14.90 -8.28 9.80
CA GLY A 58 -13.87 -7.33 10.21
C GLY A 58 -12.47 -7.62 9.64
N PRO A 59 -11.54 -6.67 9.80
CA PRO A 59 -10.15 -6.85 9.37
C PRO A 59 -9.47 -8.00 10.14
N LEU A 60 -8.73 -8.82 9.39
CA LEU A 60 -7.95 -9.96 9.91
C LEU A 60 -6.47 -9.62 9.86
N TRP A 61 -5.77 -9.93 10.93
CA TRP A 61 -4.32 -9.92 11.00
C TRP A 61 -3.80 -11.32 10.70
N ILE A 62 -2.97 -11.47 9.68
CA ILE A 62 -2.45 -12.77 9.25
C ILE A 62 -0.92 -12.72 9.36
N GLN A 63 -0.36 -13.65 10.13
CA GLN A 63 1.08 -13.86 10.24
C GLN A 63 1.42 -15.24 9.70
N VAL A 64 2.42 -15.34 8.83
CA VAL A 64 2.84 -16.59 8.20
C VAL A 64 4.30 -16.87 8.55
N GLN A 65 4.57 -18.06 9.05
CA GLN A 65 5.91 -18.53 9.37
C GLN A 65 6.21 -19.80 8.59
N ALA A 66 7.30 -19.78 7.82
CA ALA A 66 7.80 -20.99 7.17
C ALA A 66 8.53 -21.88 8.18
N LEU A 67 8.16 -23.16 8.21
CA LEU A 67 8.83 -24.22 8.98
C LEU A 67 9.48 -25.22 8.01
N GLU A 68 10.38 -26.08 8.51
CA GLU A 68 11.08 -27.07 7.68
C GLU A 68 10.14 -28.07 7.00
N LYS A 69 8.95 -28.30 7.57
CA LYS A 69 7.97 -29.30 7.10
C LYS A 69 6.61 -28.73 6.69
N GLY A 70 6.42 -27.40 6.78
CA GLY A 70 5.15 -26.77 6.46
C GLY A 70 5.14 -25.26 6.68
N LEU A 71 3.95 -24.69 6.68
CA LEU A 71 3.66 -23.31 7.03
C LEU A 71 2.85 -23.27 8.33
N GLU A 72 3.22 -22.38 9.22
CA GLU A 72 2.45 -22.00 10.40
C GLU A 72 1.80 -20.64 10.14
N VAL A 73 0.48 -20.56 10.30
CA VAL A 73 -0.29 -19.34 10.03
C VAL A 73 -1.05 -18.95 11.29
N LEU A 74 -0.91 -17.72 11.73
CA LEU A 74 -1.66 -17.14 12.83
C LEU A 74 -2.65 -16.11 12.30
N VAL A 75 -3.94 -16.32 12.54
CA VAL A 75 -5.00 -15.37 12.15
C VAL A 75 -5.60 -14.76 13.40
N THR A 76 -5.52 -13.45 13.55
CA THR A 76 -6.10 -12.70 14.66
C THR A 76 -7.17 -11.73 14.16
N LYS A 77 -8.37 -11.81 14.73
CA LYS A 77 -9.43 -10.83 14.49
C LYS A 77 -9.10 -9.54 15.23
N ALA A 78 -9.00 -8.44 14.49
CA ALA A 78 -8.91 -7.12 15.09
C ALA A 78 -10.26 -6.77 15.74
N GLN A 79 -10.25 -6.38 17.02
CA GLN A 79 -11.45 -5.86 17.68
C GLN A 79 -11.45 -4.33 17.61
N LEU A 80 -12.60 -3.74 17.31
CA LEU A 80 -12.78 -2.29 17.47
C LEU A 80 -12.76 -1.95 18.97
N ALA A 81 -11.90 -1.03 19.38
CA ALA A 81 -11.96 -0.44 20.70
C ALA A 81 -13.28 0.33 20.87
N LYS A 82 -13.79 0.41 22.10
CA LYS A 82 -15.09 1.01 22.47
C LYS A 82 -15.27 2.50 22.11
N ASP A 83 -14.28 3.13 21.50
CA ASP A 83 -14.29 4.53 21.06
C ASP A 83 -14.45 4.69 19.52
N GLY A 84 -14.69 3.59 18.80
CA GLY A 84 -15.09 3.61 17.39
C GLY A 84 -14.06 4.13 16.38
N GLN A 85 -12.85 4.48 16.84
CA GLN A 85 -11.80 5.11 16.02
C GLN A 85 -10.43 4.41 16.10
N LYS A 86 -10.33 3.30 16.84
CA LYS A 86 -9.08 2.55 17.00
C LYS A 86 -9.33 1.04 16.91
N PHE A 87 -8.49 0.35 16.14
CA PHE A 87 -8.41 -1.10 16.15
C PHE A 87 -7.35 -1.48 17.18
N GLU A 88 -7.71 -2.33 18.13
CA GLU A 88 -6.76 -2.84 19.14
C GLU A 88 -6.63 -4.35 18.96
N LEU A 89 -5.38 -4.83 18.94
CA LEU A 89 -5.11 -6.26 19.01
C LEU A 89 -5.29 -6.72 20.48
N PRO A 90 -6.10 -7.76 20.75
CA PRO A 90 -6.32 -8.27 22.10
C PRO A 90 -5.16 -9.17 22.55
N ILE A 91 -3.93 -8.68 22.42
CA ILE A 91 -2.73 -9.37 22.89
C ILE A 91 -2.34 -8.72 24.22
N PRO A 92 -2.28 -9.49 25.33
CA PRO A 92 -1.75 -8.97 26.58
C PRO A 92 -0.32 -8.48 26.35
N SER A 93 -0.03 -7.24 26.73
CA SER A 93 1.27 -6.59 26.54
C SER A 93 2.45 -7.40 27.09
N ASP A 94 2.19 -8.25 28.10
CA ASP A 94 3.18 -9.15 28.69
C ASP A 94 3.58 -10.33 27.79
N LYS A 95 2.75 -10.73 26.82
CA LYS A 95 3.08 -11.80 25.85
C LYS A 95 3.71 -11.31 24.55
N LEU A 96 3.66 -9.99 24.26
CA LEU A 96 4.40 -9.42 23.12
C LEU A 96 5.91 -9.57 23.32
N LYS A 97 6.39 -9.52 24.57
CA LYS A 97 7.81 -9.64 24.92
C LYS A 97 8.43 -11.02 24.66
N ASP A 98 7.61 -12.06 24.58
CA ASP A 98 8.08 -13.45 24.37
C ASP A 98 8.04 -13.87 22.90
N ILE A 99 7.46 -13.05 22.02
CA ILE A 99 7.52 -13.24 20.58
C ILE A 99 8.80 -12.52 20.13
N PRO A 100 9.69 -13.14 19.32
CA PRO A 100 10.81 -12.43 18.70
C PRO A 100 10.23 -11.54 17.60
N VAL A 101 9.58 -10.46 18.04
CA VAL A 101 9.13 -9.37 17.19
C VAL A 101 10.35 -8.47 17.08
N ASP A 102 10.93 -8.40 15.88
CA ASP A 102 11.91 -7.34 15.59
C ASP A 102 11.27 -6.00 16.00
N GLU A 103 12.01 -5.13 16.69
CA GLU A 103 11.52 -3.81 17.18
C GLU A 103 10.82 -3.01 16.06
N ARG A 104 11.22 -3.25 14.80
CA ARG A 104 10.60 -2.74 13.57
C ARG A 104 9.12 -3.06 13.40
N ILE A 105 8.63 -4.22 13.86
CA ILE A 105 7.23 -4.61 13.68
C ILE A 105 6.34 -3.91 14.71
N GLU A 106 6.87 -3.60 15.90
CA GLU A 106 6.17 -2.79 16.90
C GLU A 106 5.98 -1.35 16.40
N GLU A 107 6.99 -0.79 15.72
CA GLU A 107 6.95 0.53 15.08
C GLU A 107 5.98 0.58 13.87
N LEU A 108 5.98 -0.45 13.01
CA LEU A 108 5.03 -0.55 11.89
C LEU A 108 3.58 -0.67 12.38
N LEU A 109 3.34 -1.34 13.52
CA LEU A 109 2.02 -1.42 14.15
C LEU A 109 1.57 -0.06 14.70
N ASP A 110 2.45 0.69 15.35
CA ASP A 110 2.11 2.01 15.87
C ASP A 110 1.86 3.04 14.75
N GLN A 111 2.62 2.99 13.64
CA GLN A 111 2.42 3.87 12.48
C GLN A 111 1.11 3.57 11.73
N HIS A 112 0.74 2.30 11.55
CA HIS A 112 -0.46 1.93 10.80
C HIS A 112 -1.76 2.17 11.57
N PHE A 113 -1.71 2.21 12.91
CA PHE A 113 -2.90 2.31 13.76
C PHE A 113 -3.02 3.62 14.57
N ASN A 114 -1.97 4.44 14.68
CA ASN A 114 -2.01 5.77 15.31
C ASN A 114 -1.34 6.86 14.44
N PRO A 115 -1.88 7.23 13.26
CA PRO A 115 -1.30 8.27 12.42
C PRO A 115 -1.42 9.71 12.98
N ARG A 116 -1.73 9.91 14.28
CA ARG A 116 -2.03 11.23 14.85
C ARG A 116 -1.39 11.58 16.21
N GLN A 117 -0.49 10.77 16.75
CA GLN A 117 0.29 11.09 17.96
C GLN A 117 1.63 10.38 17.82
N GLN A 118 2.83 10.97 17.77
CA GLN A 118 3.34 12.27 18.19
C GLN A 118 4.69 12.55 17.49
N PRO A 119 5.21 13.80 17.58
CA PRO A 119 6.19 14.37 16.65
C PRO A 119 7.64 14.34 17.18
N ASN A 120 8.22 13.18 17.52
CA ASN A 120 9.66 13.05 17.81
C ASN A 120 10.06 11.57 17.95
N ALA A 121 10.61 10.98 16.90
CA ALA A 121 11.49 9.81 16.98
C ALA A 121 12.33 9.74 15.69
N GLU A 122 13.23 10.71 15.53
CA GLU A 122 14.39 10.51 14.68
C GLU A 122 15.29 9.48 15.38
N GLU A 123 15.42 8.27 14.83
CA GLU A 123 16.72 7.64 14.48
C GLU A 123 16.53 6.16 14.05
N ASP A 124 16.96 5.87 12.82
CA ASP A 124 17.45 4.58 12.30
C ASP A 124 16.47 3.51 11.77
N ILE A 125 15.55 3.91 10.89
CA ILE A 125 15.29 3.12 9.68
C ILE A 125 15.76 3.97 8.51
N PHE A 126 16.75 3.48 7.74
CA PHE A 126 17.02 3.98 6.39
C PHE A 126 15.83 3.61 5.49
N GLU A 127 14.67 4.20 5.74
CA GLU A 127 13.71 4.49 4.69
C GLU A 127 14.22 5.79 4.11
N GLU A 128 14.87 5.72 2.94
CA GLU A 128 14.93 6.91 2.09
C GLU A 128 13.46 7.34 1.93
N GLU A 129 13.08 8.48 2.51
CA GLU A 129 11.74 9.05 2.36
C GLU A 129 11.52 9.25 0.86
N GLU A 130 10.87 8.25 0.25
CA GLU A 130 10.68 8.18 -1.20
C GLU A 130 9.72 9.32 -1.57
N PRO A 131 10.09 10.15 -2.55
CA PRO A 131 9.28 11.30 -2.93
C PRO A 131 7.89 10.84 -3.41
N LEU A 132 6.85 11.60 -3.05
CA LEU A 132 5.49 11.32 -3.48
C LEU A 132 5.34 11.59 -4.99
N GLU A 133 5.06 10.54 -5.75
CA GLU A 133 5.00 10.57 -7.21
C GLU A 133 3.59 10.25 -7.74
N PHE A 134 3.13 11.02 -8.72
CA PHE A 134 1.86 10.81 -9.38
C PHE A 134 2.01 10.82 -10.90
N LEU A 135 1.29 9.90 -11.57
CA LEU A 135 1.20 9.85 -13.02
C LEU A 135 -0.24 10.14 -13.48
N LEU A 136 -0.41 11.29 -14.12
CA LEU A 136 -1.69 11.84 -14.53
C LEU A 136 -1.85 11.79 -16.05
N GLY A 137 -2.99 11.33 -16.52
CA GLY A 137 -3.34 11.27 -17.93
C GLY A 137 -4.23 12.44 -18.34
N PHE A 138 -4.01 12.98 -19.53
CA PHE A 138 -4.94 13.95 -20.13
C PHE A 138 -5.85 13.29 -21.15
N LYS A 139 -7.06 13.85 -21.31
CA LYS A 139 -7.97 13.45 -22.39
C LYS A 139 -7.52 14.08 -23.70
N ASP A 140 -7.17 15.37 -23.66
CA ASP A 140 -6.62 16.12 -24.78
C ASP A 140 -5.33 16.86 -24.36
N PHE A 141 -4.43 17.14 -25.30
CA PHE A 141 -3.25 17.96 -25.05
C PHE A 141 -3.63 19.40 -24.64
N GLU A 142 -4.76 19.90 -25.12
CA GLU A 142 -5.28 21.22 -24.72
C GLU A 142 -5.54 21.32 -23.21
N ASP A 143 -5.92 20.23 -22.54
CA ASP A 143 -6.12 20.21 -21.08
C ASP A 143 -4.80 20.49 -20.34
N ALA A 144 -3.68 19.96 -20.84
CA ALA A 144 -2.35 20.23 -20.29
C ALA A 144 -1.94 21.70 -20.50
N ILE A 145 -2.27 22.29 -21.65
CA ILE A 145 -2.03 23.71 -21.92
C ILE A 145 -2.86 24.58 -20.96
N MET A 146 -4.14 24.24 -20.76
CA MET A 146 -5.01 24.96 -19.82
C MET A 146 -4.49 24.88 -18.39
N LEU A 147 -4.06 23.69 -17.95
CA LEU A 147 -3.47 23.48 -16.63
C LEU A 147 -2.22 24.33 -16.44
N SER A 148 -1.36 24.45 -17.46
CA SER A 148 -0.13 25.25 -17.37
C SER A 148 -0.36 26.74 -17.05
N LYS A 149 -1.57 27.26 -17.30
CA LYS A 149 -1.94 28.66 -17.00
C LYS A 149 -2.34 28.89 -15.53
N ARG A 150 -2.51 27.83 -14.74
CA ARG A 150 -2.74 27.94 -13.29
C ARG A 150 -1.45 28.38 -12.59
N SER A 151 -1.61 29.20 -11.56
CA SER A 151 -0.50 29.67 -10.71
C SER A 151 -0.14 28.62 -9.67
N GLY A 152 1.11 28.63 -9.19
CA GLY A 152 1.54 27.78 -8.06
C GLY A 152 1.94 26.35 -8.43
N LEU A 153 2.16 26.08 -9.73
CA LEU A 153 2.61 24.77 -10.21
C LEU A 153 4.09 24.75 -10.61
N ASP A 154 4.77 25.90 -10.51
CA ASP A 154 6.13 26.09 -11.04
C ASP A 154 7.22 25.52 -10.12
N GLU A 155 6.86 25.22 -8.87
CA GLU A 155 7.74 24.63 -7.86
C GLU A 155 7.72 23.09 -7.93
N LEU A 156 6.85 22.51 -8.77
CA LEU A 156 6.70 21.06 -8.92
C LEU A 156 7.72 20.50 -9.92
N ASP A 157 8.40 19.42 -9.55
CA ASP A 157 9.15 18.64 -10.54
C ASP A 157 8.14 17.88 -11.41
N THR A 158 8.20 18.17 -12.70
CA THR A 158 7.20 17.70 -13.66
C THR A 158 7.83 17.25 -14.96
N LYS A 159 7.31 16.15 -15.52
CA LYS A 159 7.73 15.62 -16.82
C LYS A 159 6.52 15.26 -17.66
N LEU A 160 6.57 15.53 -18.97
CA LEU A 160 5.48 15.23 -19.88
C LEU A 160 5.91 14.16 -20.89
N TYR A 161 5.10 13.12 -20.97
CA TYR A 161 5.28 11.97 -21.85
C TYR A 161 4.14 11.85 -22.85
N SER A 162 4.43 11.20 -23.98
CA SER A 162 3.42 10.67 -24.90
C SER A 162 3.54 9.16 -24.96
N PHE A 163 2.42 8.47 -24.77
CA PHE A 163 2.34 7.02 -24.82
C PHE A 163 0.96 6.62 -25.34
N GLU A 164 0.87 5.62 -26.23
CA GLU A 164 -0.40 5.14 -26.82
C GLU A 164 -1.33 6.27 -27.34
N ASN A 165 -0.76 7.27 -28.03
CA ASN A 165 -1.49 8.46 -28.53
C ASN A 165 -2.16 9.34 -27.45
N LYS A 166 -1.78 9.17 -26.19
CA LYS A 166 -2.20 10.00 -25.06
C LYS A 166 -1.01 10.72 -24.45
N TYR A 167 -1.31 11.69 -23.60
CA TYR A 167 -0.33 12.52 -22.91
C TYR A 167 -0.40 12.26 -21.41
N TYR A 168 0.76 12.10 -20.80
CA TYR A 168 0.92 11.77 -19.39
C TYR A 168 1.83 12.79 -18.73
N LEU A 169 1.38 13.39 -17.63
CA LEU A 169 2.16 14.25 -16.76
C LEU A 169 2.58 13.44 -15.53
N PHE A 170 3.88 13.34 -15.35
CA PHE A 170 4.48 12.93 -14.10
C PHE A 170 4.67 14.15 -13.22
N VAL A 171 4.31 14.04 -11.95
CA VAL A 171 4.48 15.07 -10.91
C VAL A 171 5.12 14.42 -9.71
N GLN A 172 6.17 15.04 -9.19
CA GLN A 172 6.89 14.60 -8.01
C GLN A 172 6.86 15.71 -6.95
N PHE A 173 6.48 15.33 -5.73
CA PHE A 173 6.45 16.20 -4.56
C PHE A 173 7.61 15.86 -3.65
N SER A 174 8.40 16.87 -3.30
CA SER A 174 9.46 16.77 -2.30
C SER A 174 8.86 17.03 -0.92
N GLU A 175 9.03 16.09 0.00
CA GLU A 175 8.52 16.21 1.38
C GLU A 175 9.15 17.39 2.14
N GLU A 176 10.36 17.80 1.75
CA GLU A 176 11.03 19.00 2.29
C GLU A 176 10.29 20.31 1.93
N GLN A 177 9.49 20.30 0.85
CA GLN A 177 8.89 21.49 0.26
C GLN A 177 7.38 21.57 0.44
N PHE A 178 6.71 20.42 0.59
CA PHE A 178 5.24 20.34 0.62
C PHE A 178 4.74 19.55 1.82
N GLU A 179 3.85 20.17 2.60
CA GLU A 179 3.05 19.45 3.60
C GLU A 179 1.97 18.61 2.91
N GLU A 180 1.56 17.46 3.49
CA GLU A 180 0.51 16.57 2.94
C GLU A 180 -0.75 17.33 2.47
N LYS A 181 -1.22 18.29 3.28
CA LYS A 181 -2.39 19.09 2.95
C LYS A 181 -2.19 19.93 1.68
N GLN A 182 -0.98 20.45 1.47
CA GLN A 182 -0.66 21.22 0.26
C GLN A 182 -0.60 20.30 -0.96
N ILE A 183 -0.10 19.07 -0.80
CA ILE A 183 -0.09 18.05 -1.84
C ILE A 183 -1.54 17.75 -2.26
N ASP A 184 -2.44 17.51 -1.30
CA ASP A 184 -3.87 17.27 -1.56
C ASP A 184 -4.54 18.44 -2.31
N ASP A 185 -4.26 19.68 -1.89
CA ASP A 185 -4.81 20.89 -2.52
C ASP A 185 -4.32 21.03 -3.98
N ILE A 186 -3.02 20.79 -4.22
CA ILE A 186 -2.42 20.85 -5.57
C ILE A 186 -2.95 19.71 -6.44
N LEU A 187 -2.96 18.49 -5.93
CA LEU A 187 -3.44 17.30 -6.63
C LEU A 187 -4.90 17.48 -7.05
N SER A 188 -5.73 18.05 -6.17
CA SER A 188 -7.11 18.40 -6.49
C SER A 188 -7.22 19.30 -7.73
N VAL A 189 -6.36 20.32 -7.84
CA VAL A 189 -6.31 21.19 -9.04
C VAL A 189 -5.83 20.42 -10.27
N LEU A 190 -4.81 19.58 -10.14
CA LEU A 190 -4.30 18.77 -11.25
C LEU A 190 -5.38 17.84 -11.82
N LEU A 191 -6.17 17.23 -10.94
CA LEU A 191 -7.26 16.30 -11.28
C LEU A 191 -8.50 16.99 -11.90
N GLU A 192 -8.62 18.32 -11.83
CA GLU A 192 -9.67 19.03 -12.59
C GLU A 192 -9.45 18.94 -14.11
N TYR A 193 -8.18 18.85 -14.53
CA TYR A 193 -7.76 18.85 -15.94
C TYR A 193 -7.27 17.48 -16.40
N SER A 194 -7.05 16.55 -15.48
CA SER A 194 -6.45 15.24 -15.76
C SER A 194 -7.22 14.13 -15.04
N HIS A 195 -6.71 12.91 -15.14
CA HIS A 195 -7.17 11.78 -14.34
C HIS A 195 -5.97 10.97 -13.89
N GLU A 196 -6.08 10.35 -12.73
CA GLU A 196 -5.09 9.38 -12.28
C GLU A 196 -5.08 8.16 -13.21
N THR A 197 -3.89 7.61 -13.44
CA THR A 197 -3.71 6.49 -14.36
C THR A 197 -3.27 5.25 -13.60
N ASN A 198 -3.69 4.09 -14.08
CA ASN A 198 -3.26 2.81 -13.52
C ASN A 198 -1.89 2.36 -14.06
N TYR A 199 -1.18 3.23 -14.78
CA TYR A 199 0.14 2.93 -15.32
C TYR A 199 1.22 3.39 -14.33
N THR A 200 2.27 2.60 -14.23
CA THR A 200 3.47 3.01 -13.49
C THR A 200 4.31 3.95 -14.35
N ILE A 201 5.07 4.84 -13.70
CA ILE A 201 6.00 5.73 -14.38
C ILE A 201 7.00 4.94 -15.25
N HIS A 202 7.54 3.83 -14.74
CA HIS A 202 8.51 2.99 -15.47
C HIS A 202 7.98 2.48 -16.81
N ARG A 203 6.71 2.12 -16.90
CA ARG A 203 6.11 1.68 -18.17
C ARG A 203 6.09 2.82 -19.20
N VAL A 204 5.78 4.02 -18.77
CA VAL A 204 5.73 5.20 -19.66
C VAL A 204 7.13 5.69 -20.01
N GLU A 205 8.10 5.57 -19.11
CA GLU A 205 9.51 5.89 -19.40
C GLU A 205 10.14 4.89 -20.38
N GLU A 206 9.85 3.60 -20.25
CA GLU A 206 10.44 2.56 -21.08
C GLU A 206 9.81 2.50 -22.48
N TYR A 207 8.48 2.60 -22.57
CA TYR A 207 7.74 2.40 -23.84
C TYR A 207 7.15 3.69 -24.42
N GLY A 208 7.14 4.78 -23.66
CA GLY A 208 6.66 6.08 -24.10
C GLY A 208 7.75 6.96 -24.69
N LYS A 209 7.37 8.21 -24.95
CA LYS A 209 8.27 9.25 -25.47
C LYS A 209 8.20 10.47 -24.58
N VAL A 210 9.35 10.90 -24.05
CA VAL A 210 9.47 12.19 -23.37
C VAL A 210 9.21 13.32 -24.37
N ILE A 211 8.28 14.21 -24.04
CA ILE A 211 8.00 15.45 -24.77
C ILE A 211 8.71 16.61 -24.08
N ILE A 212 8.53 16.74 -22.77
CA ILE A 212 9.14 17.80 -21.96
C ILE A 212 9.78 17.15 -20.74
N PRO A 213 11.11 17.25 -20.57
CA PRO A 213 11.85 16.50 -19.55
C PRO A 213 11.84 17.14 -18.15
N GLN A 214 11.46 18.40 -18.02
CA GLN A 214 11.38 19.17 -16.77
C GLN A 214 10.55 20.43 -17.00
N ASP A 215 10.06 21.05 -15.93
CA ASP A 215 9.39 22.36 -15.96
C ASP A 215 8.26 22.43 -17.01
N VAL A 216 7.37 21.43 -16.99
CA VAL A 216 6.33 21.25 -18.02
C VAL A 216 5.47 22.50 -18.16
N PHE A 217 5.00 23.06 -17.05
CA PHE A 217 4.10 24.21 -17.06
C PHE A 217 4.76 25.48 -17.60
N SER A 218 6.00 25.75 -17.22
CA SER A 218 6.80 26.87 -17.74
C SER A 218 7.04 26.74 -19.25
N THR A 219 7.35 25.54 -19.71
CA THR A 219 7.60 25.25 -21.12
C THR A 219 6.32 25.40 -21.95
N LEU A 220 5.20 24.85 -21.48
CA LEU A 220 3.91 24.97 -22.16
C LEU A 220 3.45 26.43 -22.28
N ARG A 221 3.55 27.22 -21.20
CA ARG A 221 3.23 28.66 -21.25
C ARG A 221 4.11 29.41 -22.24
N LYS A 222 5.40 29.09 -22.33
CA LYS A 222 6.31 29.77 -23.27
C LYS A 222 5.95 29.52 -24.74
N HIS A 223 5.51 28.31 -25.07
CA HIS A 223 5.25 27.89 -26.45
C HIS A 223 3.80 28.08 -26.91
N PHE A 224 2.84 28.16 -25.98
CA PHE A 224 1.40 28.17 -26.27
C PHE A 224 0.65 29.34 -25.60
N SER A 225 1.35 30.43 -25.24
CA SER A 225 0.72 31.65 -24.70
C SER A 225 -0.13 32.40 -25.71
#